data_AF-A0A1G4I0A2-F1
#
_entry.id   AF-A0A1G4I0A2-F1
#
_cell.length_a   1.000
_cell.length_b   1.000
_cell.length_c   1.000
_cell.angle_alpha   90.00
_cell.angle_beta   90.00
_cell.angle_gamma   90.00
#
_symmetry.space_group_name_H-M   'P 1'
#
loop_
_entity.id
_entity.type
_entity.pdbx_description
1 polymer ?
#
loop_
_entity_poly.entity_id
_entity_poly.type
_entity_poly.pdbx_seq_one_letter_code
_entity_poly.pdbx_strand_id
1 'polypeptide(L)'
;MTESAYLKCSVGPVLAKAVAETVLAQPSNPQEYIALYLLHVLQEEQNAAIAATRQAKVEALRQAWAGRRALREKRAADTIQRFFRQCQAVLRARRAEEEELWNKYEEAEAEADDLLGDVAGEKDHSGDALPDAADVDDAAAAVEDARVEFYKAHRFMLYIRKALLGMLKKELVDRREEVRMEQDKMHDALEVATEEAQKKDEAEAIAAATKGTLPSSDAMEKLVRQVTLRQHEKISAPMILFRVLRCWCYFLFDSTPKQVSTPADVAALLKPFKLMQLLRAFNPVGSYQRSRPLRLEDNLQNANDMNSGDDMQDGDVPIPQPKPRQARRVGRVLRVLLHDGEYICGVNPADHIDAEGSGADEEHEALEAAAAAADRAANITSRVEETAKKHSVILYALLRLLRTASAYRDARDKWLQLLTQAGREVPATVELPEEDVNDPNDEEALRDEDDEVDEAAVRRLLLQIGVDTDEALAKLWIEADSVERAKWEGIAAARLEEEGQEEGSGGDGEGSDGDEGN
;
A
#
# COMPACT_ATOMS: atom_id res chain seq x y z
N MET A 1 100.55 -17.59 39.55
CA MET A 1 99.20 -17.85 40.10
C MET A 1 98.23 -16.98 39.32
N THR A 2 97.38 -17.57 38.49
CA THR A 2 96.38 -16.84 37.71
C THR A 2 95.24 -16.43 38.65
N GLU A 3 95.13 -15.13 38.93
CA GLU A 3 94.03 -14.61 39.74
C GLU A 3 92.70 -14.88 39.04
N SER A 4 91.77 -15.53 39.74
CA SER A 4 90.46 -15.88 39.18
C SER A 4 89.67 -14.60 38.89
N ALA A 5 89.28 -14.39 37.63
CA ALA A 5 88.43 -13.26 37.21
C ALA A 5 87.09 -13.24 37.96
N TYR A 6 86.60 -14.40 38.38
CA TYR A 6 85.41 -14.52 39.24
C TYR A 6 85.64 -13.88 40.62
N LEU A 7 86.81 -14.09 41.23
CA LEU A 7 87.14 -13.45 42.51
C LEU A 7 87.27 -11.93 42.38
N LYS A 8 87.78 -11.42 41.26
CA LYS A 8 87.95 -9.97 41.06
C LYS A 8 86.67 -9.24 40.66
N CYS A 9 85.85 -9.84 39.80
CA CYS A 9 84.75 -9.13 39.16
C CYS A 9 83.38 -9.39 39.79
N SER A 10 83.16 -10.54 40.46
CA SER A 10 81.87 -10.86 41.09
C SER A 10 81.98 -10.96 42.61
N VAL A 11 82.85 -11.83 43.12
CA VAL A 11 82.89 -12.11 44.57
C VAL A 11 83.59 -11.01 45.37
N GLY A 12 84.66 -10.44 44.83
CA GLY A 12 85.48 -9.42 45.47
C GLY A 12 84.71 -8.15 45.83
N PRO A 13 83.93 -7.54 44.92
CA PRO A 13 83.10 -6.37 45.22
C PRO A 13 82.04 -6.64 46.29
N VAL A 14 81.41 -7.82 46.28
CA VAL A 14 80.38 -8.21 47.24
C VAL A 14 80.98 -8.39 48.64
N LEU A 15 82.12 -9.08 48.76
CA LEU A 15 82.84 -9.25 50.02
C LEU A 15 83.37 -7.91 50.55
N ALA A 16 83.93 -7.06 49.68
CA ALA A 16 84.42 -5.75 50.09
C ALA A 16 83.28 -4.88 50.66
N LYS A 17 82.09 -4.92 50.05
CA LYS A 17 80.91 -4.23 50.54
C LYS A 17 80.38 -4.82 51.85
N ALA A 18 80.37 -6.16 51.98
CA ALA A 18 79.98 -6.84 53.23
C ALA A 18 80.89 -6.47 54.42
N VAL A 19 82.20 -6.39 54.17
CA VAL A 19 83.20 -5.97 55.17
C VAL A 19 83.03 -4.48 55.50
N ALA A 20 82.78 -3.63 54.50
CA ALA A 20 82.53 -2.21 54.74
C ALA A 20 81.26 -1.97 55.59
N GLU A 21 80.16 -2.67 55.29
CA GLU A 21 78.91 -2.56 56.04
C GLU A 21 79.01 -3.11 57.46
N THR A 22 79.80 -4.16 57.69
CA THR A 22 80.04 -4.65 59.06
C THR A 22 80.84 -3.68 59.90
N VAL A 23 81.83 -2.99 59.31
CA VAL A 23 82.60 -1.95 60.01
C VAL A 23 81.68 -0.79 60.42
N LEU A 24 80.68 -0.46 59.61
CA LEU A 24 79.70 0.59 59.89
C LEU A 24 78.64 0.16 60.92
N ALA A 25 78.11 -1.06 60.80
CA ALA A 25 77.02 -1.56 61.65
C ALA A 25 77.48 -2.04 63.04
N GLN A 26 78.77 -2.37 63.21
CA GLN A 26 79.39 -2.89 64.44
C GLN A 26 78.56 -3.98 65.16
N PRO A 27 78.14 -5.05 64.46
CA PRO A 27 77.36 -6.12 65.06
C PRO A 27 78.16 -6.86 66.13
N SER A 28 77.47 -7.38 67.16
CA SER A 28 78.08 -8.17 68.23
C SER A 28 78.77 -9.45 67.73
N ASN A 29 78.33 -9.97 66.58
CA ASN A 29 78.97 -11.07 65.87
C ASN A 29 79.21 -10.70 64.38
N PRO A 30 80.40 -10.17 64.04
CA PRO A 30 80.70 -9.72 62.68
C PRO A 30 80.77 -10.88 61.66
N GLN A 31 81.14 -12.08 62.10
CA GLN A 31 81.21 -13.26 61.22
C GLN A 31 79.81 -13.66 60.76
N GLU A 32 78.85 -13.68 61.69
CA GLU A 32 77.45 -14.01 61.41
C GLU A 32 76.76 -12.94 60.55
N TYR A 33 77.05 -11.65 60.80
CA TYR A 33 76.51 -10.57 59.97
C TYR A 33 77.02 -10.64 58.53
N ILE A 34 78.32 -10.88 58.30
CA ILE A 34 78.87 -11.06 56.95
C ILE A 34 78.20 -12.26 56.26
N ALA A 35 78.02 -13.38 56.98
CA ALA A 35 77.36 -14.56 56.43
C ALA A 35 75.90 -14.27 56.04
N LEU A 36 75.14 -13.57 56.87
CA LEU A 36 73.76 -13.16 56.58
C LEU A 36 73.68 -12.15 55.42
N TYR A 37 74.61 -11.21 55.34
CA TYR A 37 74.68 -10.26 54.23
C TYR A 37 74.97 -10.97 52.90
N LEU A 38 75.93 -11.90 52.88
CA LEU A 38 76.22 -12.70 51.68
C LEU A 38 75.02 -13.56 51.27
N LEU A 39 74.31 -14.13 52.25
CA LEU A 39 73.08 -14.88 52.00
C LEU A 39 71.97 -13.98 51.43
N HIS A 40 71.84 -12.74 51.94
CA HIS A 40 70.90 -11.75 51.45
C HIS A 40 71.20 -11.33 50.01
N VAL A 41 72.47 -11.02 49.68
CA VAL A 41 72.88 -10.68 48.31
C VAL A 41 72.61 -11.84 47.34
N LEU A 42 72.92 -13.08 47.74
CA LEU A 42 72.58 -14.27 46.94
C LEU A 42 71.06 -14.41 46.74
N GLN A 43 70.28 -14.10 47.77
CA GLN A 43 68.81 -14.13 47.69
C GLN A 43 68.26 -13.00 46.79
N GLU A 44 68.85 -11.81 46.81
CA GLU A 44 68.50 -10.69 45.91
C GLU A 44 68.83 -11.01 44.45
N GLU A 45 70.02 -11.56 44.17
CA GLU A 45 70.41 -12.00 42.83
C GLU A 45 69.49 -13.11 42.32
N GLN A 46 69.16 -14.08 43.17
CA GLN A 46 68.21 -15.14 42.85
C GLN A 46 66.81 -14.57 42.58
N ASN A 47 66.33 -13.63 43.41
CA ASN A 47 65.06 -12.96 43.22
C ASN A 47 65.03 -12.12 41.94
N ALA A 48 66.11 -11.41 41.60
CA ALA A 48 66.25 -10.66 40.37
C ALA A 48 66.23 -11.56 39.13
N ALA A 49 66.92 -12.71 39.18
CA ALA A 49 66.88 -13.72 38.12
C ALA A 49 65.47 -14.34 37.98
N ILE A 50 64.77 -14.62 39.08
CA ILE A 50 63.39 -15.10 39.08
C ILE A 50 62.45 -14.02 38.51
N ALA A 51 62.64 -12.75 38.87
CA ALA A 51 61.85 -11.63 38.36
C ALA A 51 62.06 -11.43 36.86
N ALA A 52 63.30 -11.46 36.37
CA ALA A 52 63.63 -11.35 34.95
C ALA A 52 63.04 -12.51 34.13
N THR A 53 63.15 -13.75 34.62
CA THR A 53 62.54 -14.91 33.95
C THR A 53 61.01 -14.86 33.97
N ARG A 54 60.39 -14.35 35.03
CA ARG A 54 58.95 -14.12 35.10
C ARG A 54 58.51 -13.05 34.11
N GLN A 55 59.25 -11.95 34.01
CA GLN A 55 58.95 -10.85 33.09
C GLN A 55 59.06 -11.28 31.63
N ALA A 56 60.12 -12.02 31.26
CA ALA A 56 60.27 -12.61 29.94
C ALA A 56 59.11 -13.57 29.58
N LYS A 57 58.66 -14.38 30.55
CA LYS A 57 57.48 -15.25 30.37
C LYS A 57 56.19 -14.44 30.15
N VAL A 58 55.98 -13.37 30.91
CA VAL A 58 54.80 -12.49 30.76
C VAL A 58 54.80 -11.80 29.40
N GLU A 59 55.95 -11.29 28.94
CA GLU A 59 56.09 -10.66 27.63
C GLU A 59 55.84 -11.64 26.48
N ALA A 60 56.39 -12.85 26.57
CA ALA A 60 56.12 -13.91 25.59
C ALA A 60 54.64 -14.28 25.54
N LEU A 61 53.97 -14.39 26.69
CA LEU A 61 52.52 -14.64 26.75
C LEU A 61 51.72 -13.47 26.16
N ARG A 62 52.14 -12.22 26.40
CA ARG A 62 51.49 -11.03 25.84
C ARG A 62 51.62 -10.98 24.32
N GLN A 63 52.81 -11.25 23.77
CA GLN A 63 53.04 -11.32 22.32
C GLN A 63 52.23 -12.46 21.68
N ALA A 64 52.23 -13.64 22.30
CA ALA A 64 51.43 -14.77 21.81
C ALA A 64 49.93 -14.47 21.84
N TRP A 65 49.43 -13.81 22.88
CA TRP A 65 48.04 -13.38 22.97
C TRP A 65 47.70 -12.31 21.92
N ALA A 66 48.56 -11.30 21.74
CA ALA A 66 48.39 -10.27 20.72
C ALA A 66 48.37 -10.87 19.29
N GLY A 67 49.27 -11.80 18.98
CA GLY A 67 49.29 -12.50 17.69
C GLY A 67 48.03 -13.34 17.45
N ARG A 68 47.57 -14.07 18.48
CA ARG A 68 46.31 -14.82 18.41
C ARG A 68 45.10 -13.90 18.22
N ARG A 69 45.07 -12.75 18.91
CA ARG A 69 44.00 -11.76 18.79
C ARG A 69 43.97 -11.14 17.40
N ALA A 70 45.12 -10.68 16.88
CA ALA A 70 45.22 -10.11 15.54
C ALA A 70 44.77 -11.09 14.45
N LEU A 71 45.11 -12.38 14.58
CA LEU A 71 44.64 -13.42 13.66
C LEU A 71 43.12 -13.63 13.73
N ARG A 72 42.51 -13.56 14.92
CA ARG A 72 41.05 -13.65 15.06
C ARG A 72 40.36 -12.45 14.45
N GLU A 73 40.85 -11.24 14.72
CA GLU A 73 40.31 -9.99 14.17
C GLU A 73 40.43 -9.98 12.65
N LYS A 74 41.58 -10.42 12.09
CA LYS A 74 41.75 -10.57 10.64
C LYS A 74 40.73 -11.55 10.04
N ARG A 75 40.54 -12.72 10.66
CA ARG A 75 39.54 -13.70 10.18
C ARG A 75 38.11 -13.15 10.25
N ALA A 76 37.75 -12.44 11.33
CA ALA A 76 36.45 -11.81 11.45
C ALA A 76 36.24 -10.73 10.38
N ALA A 77 37.24 -9.88 10.14
CA ALA A 77 37.22 -8.88 9.08
C ALA A 77 37.07 -9.51 7.70
N ASP A 78 37.83 -10.57 7.40
CA ASP A 78 37.73 -11.30 6.13
C ASP A 78 36.34 -11.92 5.93
N THR A 79 35.73 -12.49 6.98
CA THR A 79 34.38 -13.05 6.93
C THR A 79 33.33 -11.96 6.67
N ILE A 80 33.41 -10.83 7.39
CA ILE A 80 32.49 -9.70 7.20
C ILE A 80 32.63 -9.12 5.78
N GLN A 81 33.87 -8.95 5.29
CA GLN A 81 34.11 -8.45 3.93
C GLN A 81 33.59 -9.38 2.85
N ARG A 82 33.76 -10.71 3.00
CA ARG A 82 33.19 -11.70 2.07
C ARG A 82 31.68 -11.64 2.07
N PHE A 83 31.05 -11.61 3.25
CA PHE A 83 29.60 -11.48 3.37
C PHE A 83 29.10 -10.19 2.74
N PHE A 84 29.75 -9.05 3.02
CA PHE A 84 29.39 -7.76 2.41
C PHE A 84 29.50 -7.76 0.89
N ARG A 85 30.58 -8.32 0.32
CA ARG A 85 30.73 -8.46 -1.14
C ARG A 85 29.66 -9.36 -1.74
N GLN A 86 29.29 -10.44 -1.06
CA GLN A 86 28.22 -11.33 -1.49
C GLN A 86 26.87 -10.60 -1.48
N CYS A 87 26.53 -9.89 -0.40
CA CYS A 87 25.32 -9.07 -0.33
C CYS A 87 25.30 -8.01 -1.43
N GLN A 88 26.43 -7.34 -1.68
CA GLN A 88 26.54 -6.33 -2.73
C GLN A 88 26.35 -6.94 -4.13
N ALA A 89 26.90 -8.12 -4.39
CA ALA A 89 26.72 -8.83 -5.65
C ALA A 89 25.24 -9.23 -5.86
N VAL A 90 24.58 -9.76 -4.82
CA VAL A 90 23.15 -10.12 -4.85
C VAL A 90 22.28 -8.89 -5.08
N LEU A 91 22.55 -7.77 -4.40
CA LEU A 91 21.81 -6.52 -4.59
C LEU A 91 21.99 -5.94 -6.00
N ARG A 92 23.20 -6.00 -6.57
CA ARG A 92 23.44 -5.57 -7.95
C ARG A 92 22.72 -6.46 -8.96
N ALA A 93 22.74 -7.78 -8.77
CA ALA A 93 22.02 -8.71 -9.63
C ALA A 93 20.51 -8.45 -9.59
N ARG A 94 19.92 -8.28 -8.39
CA ARG A 94 18.51 -7.94 -8.25
C ARG A 94 18.16 -6.61 -8.93
N ARG A 95 19.00 -5.58 -8.81
CA ARG A 95 18.77 -4.29 -9.49
C ARG A 95 18.80 -4.43 -11.01
N ALA A 96 19.74 -5.19 -11.55
CA ALA A 96 19.81 -5.45 -12.99
C ALA A 96 18.57 -6.23 -13.48
N GLU A 97 18.10 -7.22 -12.71
CA GLU A 97 16.87 -7.96 -13.02
C GLU A 97 15.63 -7.05 -13.00
N GLU A 98 15.51 -6.15 -12.01
CA GLU A 98 14.40 -5.17 -11.95
C GLU A 98 14.50 -4.14 -13.08
N GLU A 99 15.69 -3.69 -13.47
CA GLU A 99 15.90 -2.77 -14.61
C GLU A 99 15.49 -3.44 -15.93
N GLU A 100 15.85 -4.71 -16.14
CA GLU A 100 15.36 -5.48 -17.30
C GLU A 100 13.84 -5.67 -17.30
N LEU A 101 13.21 -5.76 -16.14
CA LEU A 101 11.75 -5.84 -16.02
C LEU A 101 11.10 -4.49 -16.30
N TRP A 102 11.71 -3.38 -15.89
CA TRP A 102 11.26 -2.03 -16.22
C TRP A 102 11.30 -1.79 -17.73
N ASN A 103 12.40 -2.15 -18.40
CA ASN A 103 12.50 -2.00 -19.85
C ASN A 103 11.39 -2.78 -20.57
N LYS A 104 11.11 -4.02 -20.13
CA LYS A 104 10.00 -4.82 -20.68
C LYS A 104 8.62 -4.24 -20.36
N TYR A 105 8.48 -3.57 -19.23
CA TYR A 105 7.25 -2.90 -18.86
C TYR A 105 6.99 -1.71 -19.78
N GLU A 106 7.99 -0.86 -20.00
CA GLU A 106 7.92 0.29 -20.89
C GLU A 106 7.73 -0.14 -22.35
N GLU A 107 8.44 -1.19 -22.80
CA GLU A 107 8.24 -1.78 -24.14
C GLU A 107 6.81 -2.30 -24.32
N ALA A 108 6.24 -2.97 -23.31
CA ALA A 108 4.88 -3.48 -23.36
C ALA A 108 3.84 -2.35 -23.36
N GLU A 109 4.07 -1.27 -22.61
CA GLU A 109 3.19 -0.10 -22.62
C GLU A 109 3.21 0.60 -23.98
N ALA A 110 4.39 0.82 -24.55
CA ALA A 110 4.55 1.40 -25.89
C ALA A 110 3.89 0.53 -26.98
N GLU A 111 4.05 -0.79 -26.92
CA GLU A 111 3.39 -1.71 -27.86
C GLU A 111 1.86 -1.65 -27.76
N ALA A 112 1.31 -1.48 -26.55
CA ALA A 112 -0.12 -1.30 -26.37
C ALA A 112 -0.61 0.05 -26.92
N ASP A 113 0.16 1.12 -26.72
CA ASP A 113 -0.13 2.44 -27.27
C ASP A 113 -0.16 2.41 -28.81
N ASP A 114 0.83 1.76 -29.44
CA ASP A 114 0.88 1.61 -30.90
C ASP A 114 -0.35 0.84 -31.43
N LEU A 115 -0.67 -0.31 -30.82
CA LEU A 115 -1.81 -1.13 -31.23
C LEU A 115 -3.17 -0.43 -31.02
N LEU A 116 -3.31 0.37 -29.96
CA LEU A 116 -4.53 1.13 -29.70
C LEU A 116 -4.64 2.36 -30.61
N GLY A 117 -3.52 3.00 -30.95
CA GLY A 117 -3.46 4.12 -31.90
C GLY A 117 -3.90 3.70 -33.30
N ASP A 118 -3.50 2.51 -33.76
CA ASP A 118 -3.93 1.95 -35.04
C ASP A 118 -5.45 1.67 -35.09
N VAL A 119 -6.09 1.41 -33.94
CA VAL A 119 -7.54 1.16 -33.83
C VAL A 119 -8.37 2.45 -33.77
N ALA A 120 -7.80 3.55 -33.26
CA ALA A 120 -8.49 4.82 -33.10
C ALA A 120 -8.69 5.60 -34.43
N GLY A 121 -7.92 5.29 -35.47
CA GLY A 121 -7.97 5.96 -36.77
C GLY A 121 -9.27 5.78 -37.59
N GLU A 122 -10.23 4.99 -37.14
CA GLU A 122 -11.44 4.63 -37.91
C GLU A 122 -12.78 5.16 -37.37
N LYS A 123 -12.82 5.88 -36.24
CA LYS A 123 -14.09 6.37 -35.67
C LYS A 123 -14.30 7.87 -35.87
N ASP A 124 -14.94 8.21 -36.98
CA ASP A 124 -15.53 9.54 -37.24
C ASP A 124 -17.03 9.46 -36.94
N HIS A 125 -17.49 10.02 -35.82
CA HIS A 125 -18.91 10.12 -35.49
C HIS A 125 -19.26 11.57 -35.14
N SER A 126 -19.89 12.23 -36.10
CA SER A 126 -20.67 13.45 -35.92
C SER A 126 -22.15 13.07 -35.83
N GLY A 127 -22.81 13.51 -34.76
CA GLY A 127 -24.25 13.41 -34.58
C GLY A 127 -24.71 14.37 -33.50
N ASP A 128 -25.59 15.30 -33.86
CA ASP A 128 -26.22 16.28 -32.96
C ASP A 128 -26.85 15.59 -31.73
N ALA A 129 -26.51 16.07 -30.52
CA ALA A 129 -26.96 15.52 -29.26
C ALA A 129 -28.00 16.42 -28.56
N LEU A 130 -29.08 15.79 -28.09
CA LEU A 130 -29.99 16.31 -27.06
C LEU A 130 -29.28 16.29 -25.68
N PRO A 131 -29.70 17.09 -24.68
CA PRO A 131 -29.03 17.15 -23.38
C PRO A 131 -28.90 15.78 -22.66
N ASP A 132 -29.93 14.92 -22.68
CA ASP A 132 -29.85 13.55 -22.11
C ASP A 132 -28.95 12.59 -22.93
N ALA A 133 -28.52 12.99 -24.13
CA ALA A 133 -27.55 12.24 -24.91
C ALA A 133 -26.11 12.55 -24.52
N ALA A 134 -25.84 13.76 -24.01
CA ALA A 134 -24.50 14.18 -23.61
C ALA A 134 -23.95 13.32 -22.46
N ASP A 135 -24.75 13.06 -21.42
CA ASP A 135 -24.31 12.23 -20.27
C ASP A 135 -24.00 10.78 -20.65
N VAL A 136 -24.76 10.23 -21.60
CA VAL A 136 -24.56 8.86 -22.11
C VAL A 136 -23.32 8.79 -22.99
N ASP A 137 -23.08 9.80 -23.81
CA ASP A 137 -21.92 9.88 -24.71
C ASP A 137 -20.62 10.15 -23.93
N ASP A 138 -20.67 11.02 -22.91
CA ASP A 138 -19.57 11.27 -21.98
C ASP A 138 -19.23 10.01 -21.17
N ALA A 139 -20.25 9.28 -20.70
CA ALA A 139 -20.03 7.99 -20.04
C ALA A 139 -19.44 6.95 -21.02
N ALA A 140 -19.85 6.94 -22.29
CA ALA A 140 -19.27 6.06 -23.30
C ALA A 140 -17.80 6.40 -23.58
N ALA A 141 -17.44 7.69 -23.62
CA ALA A 141 -16.06 8.14 -23.76
C ALA A 141 -15.21 7.71 -22.55
N ALA A 142 -15.72 7.89 -21.32
CA ALA A 142 -15.05 7.44 -20.11
C ALA A 142 -14.82 5.92 -20.08
N VAL A 143 -15.75 5.12 -20.64
CA VAL A 143 -15.57 3.68 -20.81
C VAL A 143 -14.41 3.36 -21.74
N GLU A 144 -14.31 4.03 -22.90
CA GLU A 144 -13.23 3.79 -23.85
C GLU A 144 -11.87 4.26 -23.31
N ASP A 145 -11.81 5.39 -22.61
CA ASP A 145 -10.58 5.85 -21.94
C ASP A 145 -10.12 4.84 -20.87
N ALA A 146 -11.04 4.35 -20.04
CA ALA A 146 -10.73 3.36 -19.01
C ALA A 146 -10.33 2.01 -19.64
N ARG A 147 -10.94 1.63 -20.76
CA ARG A 147 -10.57 0.44 -21.54
C ARG A 147 -9.14 0.56 -22.06
N VAL A 148 -8.78 1.70 -22.65
CA VAL A 148 -7.44 1.98 -23.18
C VAL A 148 -6.39 1.82 -22.06
N GLU A 149 -6.59 2.47 -20.91
CA GLU A 149 -5.66 2.36 -19.78
C GLU A 149 -5.60 0.94 -19.19
N PHE A 150 -6.70 0.19 -19.19
CA PHE A 150 -6.71 -1.21 -18.80
C PHE A 150 -5.81 -2.06 -19.72
N TYR A 151 -5.95 -1.92 -21.04
CA TYR A 151 -5.15 -2.72 -21.98
C TYR A 151 -3.65 -2.38 -21.95
N LYS A 152 -3.29 -1.11 -21.74
CA LYS A 152 -1.89 -0.71 -21.49
C LYS A 152 -1.33 -1.41 -20.26
N ALA A 153 -2.06 -1.35 -19.13
CA ALA A 153 -1.64 -2.01 -17.90
C ALA A 153 -1.61 -3.55 -18.03
N HIS A 154 -2.51 -4.13 -18.83
CA HIS A 154 -2.62 -5.57 -19.02
C HIS A 154 -1.51 -6.13 -19.93
N ARG A 155 -1.03 -5.37 -20.92
CA ARG A 155 -0.04 -5.86 -21.91
C ARG A 155 1.19 -6.48 -21.27
N PHE A 156 1.70 -5.87 -20.21
CA PHE A 156 2.83 -6.41 -19.45
C PHE A 156 2.59 -7.79 -18.84
N MET A 157 1.34 -8.17 -18.51
CA MET A 157 1.01 -9.47 -17.92
C MET A 157 1.39 -10.64 -18.84
N LEU A 158 1.43 -10.42 -20.15
CA LEU A 158 1.85 -11.42 -21.14
C LEU A 158 3.32 -11.86 -20.92
N TYR A 159 4.16 -10.95 -20.43
CA TYR A 159 5.59 -11.18 -20.18
C TYR A 159 5.89 -11.71 -18.77
N ILE A 160 4.93 -11.66 -17.84
CA ILE A 160 5.14 -12.10 -16.46
C ILE A 160 5.44 -13.60 -16.40
N ARG A 161 6.46 -13.95 -15.61
CA ARG A 161 6.85 -15.34 -15.35
C ARG A 161 6.34 -15.80 -13.99
N LYS A 162 5.96 -17.08 -13.89
CA LYS A 162 5.51 -17.72 -12.62
C LYS A 162 6.47 -17.53 -11.44
N ALA A 163 7.77 -17.42 -11.70
CA ALA A 163 8.79 -17.27 -10.67
C ALA A 163 8.66 -15.92 -9.94
N LEU A 164 8.33 -14.85 -10.66
CA LEU A 164 8.16 -13.50 -10.10
C LEU A 164 6.98 -13.45 -9.12
N LEU A 165 5.84 -14.03 -9.52
CA LEU A 165 4.68 -14.19 -8.65
C LEU A 165 4.96 -15.11 -7.45
N GLY A 166 5.80 -16.13 -7.66
CA GLY A 166 6.28 -17.00 -6.57
C GLY A 166 7.13 -16.25 -5.54
N MET A 167 7.96 -15.30 -5.97
CA MET A 167 8.74 -14.45 -5.07
C MET A 167 7.85 -13.51 -4.26
N LEU A 168 6.90 -12.81 -4.90
CA LEU A 168 5.94 -11.95 -4.20
C LEU A 168 5.12 -12.74 -3.16
N LYS A 169 4.65 -13.93 -3.53
CA LYS A 169 3.95 -14.82 -2.60
C LYS A 169 4.82 -15.19 -1.40
N LYS A 170 6.08 -15.54 -1.63
CA LYS A 170 7.01 -15.89 -0.54
C LYS A 170 7.27 -14.69 0.36
N GLU A 171 7.49 -13.52 -0.24
CA GLU A 171 7.70 -12.27 0.48
C GLU A 171 6.51 -11.90 1.37
N LEU A 172 5.28 -12.07 0.87
CA LEU A 172 4.07 -11.87 1.67
C LEU A 172 4.07 -12.74 2.94
N VAL A 173 4.45 -14.01 2.83
CA VAL A 173 4.52 -14.94 3.98
C VAL A 173 5.68 -14.61 4.91
N ASP A 174 6.82 -14.19 4.37
CA ASP A 174 8.01 -13.80 5.13
C ASP A 174 7.76 -12.50 5.93
N ARG A 175 6.92 -11.60 5.40
CA ARG A 175 6.56 -10.29 6.01
C ARG A 175 5.23 -10.28 6.77
N ARG A 176 4.67 -11.46 7.09
CA ARG A 176 3.33 -11.58 7.70
C ARG A 176 3.14 -10.79 9.00
N GLU A 177 4.18 -10.66 9.82
CA GLU A 177 4.07 -9.91 11.09
C GLU A 177 3.99 -8.40 10.85
N GLU A 178 4.67 -7.89 9.82
CA GLU A 178 4.56 -6.48 9.42
C GLU A 178 3.15 -6.18 8.91
N VAL A 179 2.59 -7.07 8.10
CA VAL A 179 1.19 -6.95 7.65
C VAL A 179 0.23 -6.99 8.82
N ARG A 180 0.40 -7.92 9.75
CA ARG A 180 -0.45 -8.02 10.96
C ARG A 180 -0.43 -6.72 11.77
N MET A 181 0.75 -6.15 12.02
CA MET A 181 0.85 -4.88 12.74
C MET A 181 0.13 -3.73 12.03
N GLU A 182 0.15 -3.69 10.70
CA GLU A 182 -0.61 -2.69 9.94
C GLU A 182 -2.12 -2.98 9.93
N GLN A 183 -2.53 -4.25 9.91
CA GLN A 183 -3.93 -4.63 10.07
C GLN A 183 -4.47 -4.21 11.44
N ASP A 184 -3.70 -4.41 12.52
CA ASP A 184 -4.08 -3.98 13.88
C ASP A 184 -4.35 -2.46 13.90
N LYS A 185 -3.50 -1.64 13.26
CA LYS A 185 -3.75 -0.19 13.14
C LYS A 185 -4.99 0.16 12.30
N MET A 186 -5.33 -0.66 11.31
CA MET A 186 -6.55 -0.47 10.52
C MET A 186 -7.79 -0.83 11.33
N HIS A 187 -7.71 -1.85 12.19
CA HIS A 187 -8.77 -2.16 13.16
C HIS A 187 -9.00 -1.00 14.11
N ASP A 188 -7.94 -0.42 14.68
CA ASP A 188 -8.04 0.77 15.54
C ASP A 188 -8.71 1.95 14.80
N ALA A 189 -8.34 2.18 13.53
CA ALA A 189 -8.94 3.24 12.73
C ALA A 189 -10.44 3.00 12.44
N LEU A 190 -10.83 1.75 12.22
CA LEU A 190 -12.24 1.38 12.05
C LEU A 190 -13.02 1.56 13.35
N GLU A 191 -12.48 1.15 14.50
CA GLU A 191 -13.12 1.36 15.81
C GLU A 191 -13.35 2.85 16.10
N VAL A 192 -12.36 3.70 15.80
CA VAL A 192 -12.52 5.16 15.95
C VAL A 192 -13.61 5.69 15.00
N ALA A 193 -13.58 5.30 13.73
CA ALA A 193 -14.56 5.77 12.75
C ALA A 193 -16.00 5.33 13.08
N THR A 194 -16.20 4.12 13.59
CA THR A 194 -17.53 3.65 14.02
C THR A 194 -18.02 4.37 15.27
N GLU A 195 -17.15 4.63 16.24
CA GLU A 195 -17.49 5.44 17.41
C GLU A 195 -17.87 6.88 17.04
N GLU A 196 -17.17 7.48 16.08
CA GLU A 196 -17.48 8.82 15.58
C GLU A 196 -18.83 8.87 14.86
N ALA A 197 -19.11 7.88 14.00
CA ALA A 197 -20.40 7.76 13.34
C ALA A 197 -21.55 7.63 14.36
N GLN A 198 -21.42 6.75 15.36
CA GLN A 198 -22.43 6.59 16.42
C GLN A 198 -22.66 7.88 17.21
N LYS A 199 -21.59 8.60 17.58
CA LYS A 199 -21.72 9.87 18.30
C LYS A 199 -22.41 10.94 17.45
N LYS A 200 -22.20 10.93 16.12
CA LYS A 200 -22.88 11.83 15.19
C LYS A 200 -24.37 11.51 15.10
N ASP A 201 -24.73 10.23 14.95
CA ASP A 201 -26.12 9.77 14.91
C ASP A 201 -26.86 10.12 16.21
N GLU A 202 -26.21 9.92 17.37
CA GLU A 202 -26.76 10.31 18.68
C GLU A 202 -26.97 11.83 18.76
N ALA A 203 -26.01 12.63 18.29
CA ALA A 203 -26.12 14.09 18.29
C ALA A 203 -27.24 14.58 17.36
N GLU A 204 -27.40 13.98 16.18
CA GLU A 204 -28.47 14.28 15.23
C GLU A 204 -29.84 13.88 15.80
N ALA A 205 -29.96 12.71 16.42
CA ALA A 205 -31.18 12.28 17.10
C ALA A 205 -31.54 13.24 18.25
N ILE A 206 -30.56 13.71 19.02
CA ILE A 206 -30.76 14.72 20.08
C ILE A 206 -31.18 16.06 19.47
N ALA A 207 -30.54 16.52 18.39
CA ALA A 207 -30.87 17.78 17.71
C ALA A 207 -32.29 17.76 17.13
N ALA A 208 -32.69 16.63 16.52
CA ALA A 208 -34.03 16.39 16.03
C ALA A 208 -35.07 16.37 17.18
N ALA A 209 -34.73 15.76 18.32
CA ALA A 209 -35.57 15.74 19.51
C ALA A 209 -35.67 17.11 20.23
N THR A 210 -34.67 17.99 20.07
CA THR A 210 -34.55 19.27 20.81
C THR A 210 -34.85 20.52 19.99
N LYS A 211 -35.34 20.39 18.75
CA LYS A 211 -35.65 21.53 17.86
C LYS A 211 -34.48 22.52 17.71
N GLY A 212 -33.26 22.01 17.48
CA GLY A 212 -32.15 22.81 16.97
C GLY A 212 -31.32 23.62 17.99
N THR A 213 -31.25 23.20 19.26
CA THR A 213 -30.25 23.76 20.19
C THR A 213 -28.99 22.90 20.21
N LEU A 214 -28.03 23.24 19.36
CA LEU A 214 -26.72 22.57 19.26
C LEU A 214 -25.86 22.84 20.51
N PRO A 215 -25.19 21.83 21.10
CA PRO A 215 -24.02 22.05 21.95
C PRO A 215 -22.79 22.42 21.09
N SER A 216 -21.93 23.29 21.61
CA SER A 216 -20.81 23.92 20.89
C SER A 216 -19.78 22.93 20.32
N SER A 217 -19.55 23.05 19.01
CA SER A 217 -18.66 22.30 18.11
C SER A 217 -17.16 22.27 18.50
N ASP A 218 -16.67 23.23 19.28
CA ASP A 218 -15.23 23.45 19.54
C ASP A 218 -14.49 22.30 20.25
N ALA A 219 -15.21 21.41 20.93
CA ALA A 219 -14.62 20.25 21.62
C ALA A 219 -14.44 19.03 20.70
N MET A 220 -15.28 18.90 19.65
CA MET A 220 -15.15 17.86 18.62
C MET A 220 -13.96 18.14 17.71
N GLU A 221 -13.81 19.38 17.22
CA GLU A 221 -12.69 19.74 16.31
C GLU A 221 -11.30 19.52 16.91
N LYS A 222 -11.15 19.70 18.23
CA LYS A 222 -9.86 19.51 18.91
C LYS A 222 -9.55 18.04 19.22
N LEU A 223 -10.57 17.19 19.35
CA LEU A 223 -10.38 15.73 19.47
C LEU A 223 -10.07 15.13 18.09
N VAL A 224 -10.78 15.59 17.05
CA VAL A 224 -10.59 15.21 15.63
C VAL A 224 -9.20 15.59 15.11
N ARG A 225 -8.62 16.72 15.55
CA ARG A 225 -7.25 17.12 15.16
C ARG A 225 -6.13 16.37 15.89
N GLN A 226 -6.40 15.69 17.01
CA GLN A 226 -5.37 15.00 17.80
C GLN A 226 -5.30 13.49 17.58
N VAL A 227 -6.33 12.88 17.00
CA VAL A 227 -6.33 11.44 16.69
C VAL A 227 -5.71 11.21 15.31
N THR A 228 -4.39 11.05 15.33
CA THR A 228 -3.59 10.42 14.28
C THR A 228 -3.75 10.99 12.87
N LEU A 229 -3.19 12.17 12.60
CA LEU A 229 -2.68 12.44 11.24
C LEU A 229 -1.73 11.29 10.91
N ARG A 230 -2.18 10.34 10.08
CA ARG A 230 -1.30 9.30 9.55
C ARG A 230 -0.13 10.03 8.92
N GLN A 231 1.06 9.74 9.43
CA GLN A 231 2.27 10.22 8.79
C GLN A 231 2.43 9.42 7.50
N HIS A 232 1.72 9.83 6.44
CA HIS A 232 1.82 9.28 5.08
C HIS A 232 3.21 9.47 4.47
N GLU A 233 4.21 9.83 5.28
CA GLU A 233 5.63 9.82 4.96
C GLU A 233 6.14 8.39 4.70
N LYS A 234 5.53 7.37 5.32
CA LYS A 234 5.97 5.96 5.19
C LYS A 234 4.80 5.00 5.00
N ILE A 235 4.45 4.77 3.75
CA ILE A 235 3.46 3.76 3.36
C ILE A 235 4.14 2.38 3.36
N SER A 236 3.48 1.39 3.97
CA SER A 236 4.05 0.04 4.15
C SER A 236 3.92 -0.79 2.87
N ALA A 237 5.04 -1.07 2.19
CA ALA A 237 5.05 -1.92 1.00
C ALA A 237 4.50 -3.35 1.22
N PRO A 238 4.77 -4.04 2.36
CA PRO A 238 4.12 -5.31 2.68
C PRO A 238 2.60 -5.22 2.74
N MET A 239 2.05 -4.11 3.25
CA MET A 239 0.59 -3.89 3.31
C MET A 239 0.00 -3.66 1.91
N ILE A 240 0.68 -2.89 1.06
CA ILE A 240 0.31 -2.74 -0.35
C ILE A 240 0.28 -4.12 -1.03
N LEU A 241 1.34 -4.93 -0.86
CA LEU A 241 1.43 -6.28 -1.40
C LEU A 241 0.26 -7.16 -0.94
N PHE A 242 -0.05 -7.16 0.36
CA PHE A 242 -1.16 -7.93 0.90
C PHE A 242 -2.50 -7.51 0.30
N ARG A 243 -2.82 -6.21 0.29
CA ARG A 243 -4.08 -5.68 -0.26
C ARG A 243 -4.22 -5.96 -1.75
N VAL A 244 -3.16 -5.74 -2.54
CA VAL A 244 -3.17 -6.03 -3.99
C VAL A 244 -3.45 -7.50 -4.26
N LEU A 245 -2.72 -8.41 -3.60
CA LEU A 245 -2.91 -9.85 -3.78
C LEU A 245 -4.28 -10.33 -3.26
N ARG A 246 -4.80 -9.73 -2.20
CA ARG A 246 -6.15 -9.98 -1.69
C ARG A 246 -7.23 -9.54 -2.67
N CYS A 247 -7.12 -8.35 -3.27
CA CYS A 247 -8.06 -7.91 -4.31
C CYS A 247 -8.05 -8.82 -5.53
N TRP A 248 -6.88 -9.35 -5.92
CA TRP A 248 -6.82 -10.37 -6.97
C TRP A 248 -7.51 -11.68 -6.57
N CYS A 249 -7.49 -12.06 -5.29
CA CYS A 249 -8.30 -13.19 -4.83
C CYS A 249 -9.80 -12.92 -4.96
N TYR A 250 -10.23 -11.68 -4.66
CA TYR A 250 -11.62 -11.27 -4.87
C TYR A 250 -12.03 -11.37 -6.33
N PHE A 251 -11.29 -10.77 -7.25
CA PHE A 251 -11.63 -10.82 -8.68
C PHE A 251 -11.58 -12.23 -9.28
N LEU A 252 -10.56 -13.03 -8.96
CA LEU A 252 -10.27 -14.26 -9.71
C LEU A 252 -10.89 -15.52 -9.11
N PHE A 253 -11.24 -15.51 -7.82
CA PHE A 253 -11.68 -16.73 -7.11
C PHE A 253 -12.98 -16.54 -6.33
N ASP A 254 -13.61 -15.37 -6.39
CA ASP A 254 -14.78 -15.03 -5.59
C ASP A 254 -14.57 -15.35 -4.10
N SER A 255 -13.38 -15.03 -3.60
CA SER A 255 -13.01 -15.37 -2.22
C SER A 255 -13.78 -14.51 -1.21
N THR A 256 -14.17 -15.08 -0.09
CA THR A 256 -14.79 -14.35 1.02
C THR A 256 -13.71 -13.72 1.93
N PRO A 257 -14.00 -12.64 2.67
CA PRO A 257 -13.05 -12.01 3.62
C PRO A 257 -12.38 -13.00 4.56
N LYS A 258 -13.15 -13.95 5.07
CA LYS A 258 -12.67 -15.00 5.96
C LYS A 258 -11.59 -15.86 5.31
N GLN A 259 -11.70 -16.14 4.02
CA GLN A 259 -10.73 -16.91 3.25
C GLN A 259 -9.46 -16.12 2.89
N VAL A 260 -9.46 -14.79 3.05
CA VAL A 260 -8.32 -13.91 2.70
C VAL A 260 -7.91 -13.00 3.86
N SER A 261 -8.28 -13.38 5.08
CA SER A 261 -8.06 -12.56 6.29
C SER A 261 -6.58 -12.44 6.66
N THR A 262 -5.76 -13.46 6.36
CA THR A 262 -4.32 -13.47 6.69
C THR A 262 -3.42 -13.57 5.46
N PRO A 263 -2.16 -13.11 5.56
CA PRO A 263 -1.14 -13.30 4.51
C PRO A 263 -0.96 -14.78 4.10
N ALA A 264 -1.11 -15.71 5.05
CA ALA A 264 -0.97 -17.13 4.80
C ALA A 264 -2.14 -17.68 3.97
N ASP A 265 -3.37 -17.22 4.23
CA ASP A 265 -4.56 -17.66 3.51
C ASP A 265 -4.56 -17.13 2.07
N VAL A 266 -4.22 -15.84 1.89
CA VAL A 266 -4.00 -15.25 0.56
C VAL A 266 -2.93 -16.04 -0.21
N ALA A 267 -1.79 -16.30 0.42
CA ALA A 267 -0.74 -17.11 -0.20
C ALA A 267 -1.23 -18.53 -0.55
N ALA A 268 -2.07 -19.17 0.27
CA ALA A 268 -2.58 -20.50 0.02
C ALA A 268 -3.46 -20.57 -1.25
N LEU A 269 -4.29 -19.56 -1.47
CA LEU A 269 -5.15 -19.46 -2.66
C LEU A 269 -4.35 -19.18 -3.94
N LEU A 270 -3.30 -18.37 -3.84
CA LEU A 270 -2.49 -17.95 -4.98
C LEU A 270 -1.47 -19.01 -5.38
N LYS A 271 -1.84 -19.89 -6.31
CA LYS A 271 -0.88 -20.77 -7.00
C LYS A 271 -0.21 -19.98 -8.14
N PRO A 272 1.12 -19.71 -8.11
CA PRO A 272 1.76 -18.77 -9.04
C PRO A 272 1.52 -19.07 -10.53
N PHE A 273 1.47 -20.34 -10.91
CA PHE A 273 1.18 -20.72 -12.30
C PHE A 273 -0.27 -20.46 -12.70
N LYS A 274 -1.24 -20.79 -11.81
CA LYS A 274 -2.67 -20.50 -12.05
C LYS A 274 -2.92 -19.00 -12.11
N LEU A 275 -2.33 -18.25 -11.17
CA LEU A 275 -2.42 -16.79 -11.13
C LEU A 275 -1.87 -16.16 -12.41
N MET A 276 -0.69 -16.60 -12.88
CA MET A 276 -0.11 -16.12 -14.14
C MET A 276 -1.05 -16.34 -15.34
N GLN A 277 -1.66 -17.53 -15.45
CA GLN A 277 -2.59 -17.83 -16.53
C GLN A 277 -3.84 -16.94 -16.46
N LEU A 278 -4.42 -16.79 -15.27
CA LEU A 278 -5.60 -15.97 -15.06
C LEU A 278 -5.33 -14.50 -15.34
N LEU A 279 -4.24 -13.93 -14.82
CA LEU A 279 -3.85 -12.53 -15.06
C LEU A 279 -3.62 -12.21 -16.53
N ARG A 280 -3.19 -13.19 -17.33
CA ARG A 280 -2.99 -13.02 -18.78
C ARG A 280 -4.28 -13.06 -19.58
N ALA A 281 -5.30 -13.72 -19.06
CA ALA A 281 -6.60 -13.92 -19.71
C ALA A 281 -7.69 -13.00 -19.14
N PHE A 282 -7.39 -12.31 -18.04
CA PHE A 282 -8.37 -11.61 -17.21
C PHE A 282 -9.06 -10.50 -17.99
N ASN A 283 -10.39 -10.53 -17.99
CA ASN A 283 -11.24 -9.47 -18.53
C ASN A 283 -12.25 -9.03 -17.44
N PRO A 284 -12.23 -7.75 -17.02
CA PRO A 284 -13.13 -7.28 -15.96
C PRO A 284 -14.58 -7.07 -16.41
N VAL A 285 -14.84 -6.98 -17.72
CA VAL A 285 -16.18 -6.63 -18.27
C VAL A 285 -16.82 -7.74 -19.12
N GLY A 286 -16.17 -8.90 -19.22
CA GLY A 286 -16.68 -10.01 -20.03
C GLY A 286 -16.04 -11.34 -19.64
N SER A 287 -16.70 -12.42 -20.01
CA SER A 287 -16.21 -13.78 -19.83
C SER A 287 -14.92 -14.03 -20.61
N TYR A 288 -14.08 -14.92 -20.08
CA TYR A 288 -12.77 -15.20 -20.66
C TYR A 288 -12.33 -16.66 -20.45
N GLN A 289 -11.43 -17.13 -21.31
CA GLN A 289 -10.91 -18.49 -21.26
C GLN A 289 -9.53 -18.50 -20.62
N ARG A 290 -9.31 -19.37 -19.63
CA ARG A 290 -8.03 -19.44 -18.92
C ARG A 290 -6.85 -19.83 -19.83
N SER A 291 -7.11 -20.63 -20.86
CA SER A 291 -6.09 -21.05 -21.82
C SER A 291 -5.71 -19.95 -22.82
N ARG A 292 -6.58 -18.95 -23.04
CA ARG A 292 -6.42 -17.91 -24.04
C ARG A 292 -6.04 -16.57 -23.41
N PRO A 293 -4.81 -16.07 -23.61
CA PRO A 293 -4.43 -14.73 -23.18
C PRO A 293 -5.32 -13.67 -23.83
N LEU A 294 -5.70 -12.65 -23.07
CA LEU A 294 -6.42 -11.49 -23.58
C LEU A 294 -5.45 -10.64 -24.41
N ARG A 295 -5.69 -10.61 -25.72
CA ARG A 295 -4.88 -9.92 -26.71
C ARG A 295 -5.68 -8.82 -27.37
N LEU A 296 -5.05 -7.65 -27.55
CA LEU A 296 -5.63 -6.54 -28.31
C LEU A 296 -5.81 -6.92 -29.78
N GLU A 297 -4.89 -7.74 -30.28
CA GLU A 297 -4.83 -8.23 -31.66
C GLU A 297 -6.04 -9.09 -32.04
N ASP A 298 -6.62 -9.80 -31.06
CA ASP A 298 -7.78 -10.66 -31.29
C ASP A 298 -9.03 -9.82 -31.61
N ASN A 299 -9.12 -8.58 -31.11
CA ASN A 299 -10.23 -7.67 -31.46
C ASN A 299 -10.11 -7.12 -32.88
N LEU A 300 -8.91 -7.06 -33.46
CA LEU A 300 -8.65 -6.63 -34.84
C LEU A 300 -9.01 -7.72 -35.87
N GLN A 301 -8.89 -9.00 -35.51
CA GLN A 301 -9.10 -10.14 -36.42
C GLN A 301 -10.51 -10.76 -36.33
N ASN A 302 -11.25 -10.50 -35.25
CA ASN A 302 -12.59 -11.05 -35.03
C ASN A 302 -13.71 -10.41 -35.88
N ALA A 303 -13.39 -9.53 -36.84
CA ALA A 303 -14.34 -9.15 -37.89
C ALA A 303 -14.55 -10.25 -38.94
N ASN A 304 -13.71 -11.30 -39.02
CA ASN A 304 -13.83 -12.28 -40.10
C ASN A 304 -13.45 -13.75 -39.82
N ASP A 305 -12.95 -14.14 -38.63
CA ASP A 305 -12.43 -15.51 -38.47
C ASP A 305 -13.01 -16.29 -37.28
N MET A 306 -14.27 -16.74 -37.44
CA MET A 306 -14.90 -17.79 -36.64
C MET A 306 -14.38 -19.20 -36.99
N ASN A 307 -13.15 -19.34 -37.51
CA ASN A 307 -12.68 -20.63 -38.02
C ASN A 307 -11.17 -20.88 -37.84
N SER A 308 -10.67 -20.72 -36.62
CA SER A 308 -9.37 -21.30 -36.22
C SER A 308 -9.62 -22.57 -35.41
N GLY A 309 -9.79 -23.69 -36.12
CA GLY A 309 -9.69 -25.02 -35.53
C GLY A 309 -8.26 -25.31 -35.13
N ASP A 310 -7.94 -25.19 -33.85
CA ASP A 310 -6.71 -25.72 -33.26
C ASP A 310 -7.03 -26.31 -31.88
N ASP A 311 -6.67 -27.59 -31.71
CA ASP A 311 -6.89 -28.51 -30.58
C ASP A 311 -7.74 -28.02 -29.39
N MET A 312 -9.05 -28.31 -29.46
CA MET A 312 -9.96 -28.29 -28.31
C MET A 312 -9.47 -29.28 -27.25
N GLN A 313 -8.81 -28.79 -26.20
CA GLN A 313 -8.75 -29.53 -24.94
C GLN A 313 -10.17 -29.54 -24.36
N ASP A 314 -10.79 -30.72 -24.36
CA ASP A 314 -12.03 -31.01 -23.64
C ASP A 314 -11.98 -30.42 -22.22
N GLY A 315 -12.76 -29.36 -21.96
CA GLY A 315 -13.05 -28.89 -20.59
C GLY A 315 -12.82 -27.41 -20.26
N ASP A 316 -12.45 -26.53 -21.18
CA ASP A 316 -12.22 -25.11 -20.87
C ASP A 316 -13.55 -24.32 -20.84
N VAL A 317 -14.33 -24.50 -19.76
CA VAL A 317 -15.52 -23.70 -19.47
C VAL A 317 -15.11 -22.23 -19.34
N PRO A 318 -15.77 -21.30 -20.07
CA PRO A 318 -15.52 -19.87 -19.92
C PRO A 318 -15.65 -19.45 -18.46
N ILE A 319 -14.65 -18.72 -17.97
CA ILE A 319 -14.73 -18.08 -16.67
C ILE A 319 -15.66 -16.88 -16.87
N PRO A 320 -16.74 -16.75 -16.07
CA PRO A 320 -17.64 -15.60 -16.16
C PRO A 320 -16.88 -14.33 -15.80
N GLN A 321 -17.38 -13.19 -16.27
CA GLN A 321 -16.89 -11.89 -15.79
C GLN A 321 -17.01 -11.79 -14.26
N PRO A 322 -16.17 -10.99 -13.59
CA PRO A 322 -16.34 -10.72 -12.17
C PRO A 322 -17.73 -10.15 -11.87
N LYS A 323 -18.37 -10.67 -10.83
CA LYS A 323 -19.66 -10.20 -10.34
C LYS A 323 -19.57 -8.74 -9.87
N PRO A 324 -20.67 -7.97 -9.94
CA PRO A 324 -20.71 -6.59 -9.47
C PRO A 324 -20.26 -6.46 -8.00
N ARG A 325 -20.71 -7.35 -7.11
CA ARG A 325 -20.21 -7.38 -5.71
C ARG A 325 -18.69 -7.49 -5.60
N GLN A 326 -18.05 -8.34 -6.42
CA GLN A 326 -16.59 -8.50 -6.41
C GLN A 326 -15.91 -7.19 -6.83
N ALA A 327 -16.43 -6.51 -7.85
CA ALA A 327 -15.93 -5.21 -8.31
C ALA A 327 -16.10 -4.12 -7.24
N ARG A 328 -17.30 -3.97 -6.66
CA ARG A 328 -17.56 -3.01 -5.56
C ARG A 328 -16.60 -3.22 -4.40
N ARG A 329 -16.40 -4.47 -3.99
CA ARG A 329 -15.46 -4.82 -2.91
C ARG A 329 -14.02 -4.44 -3.24
N VAL A 330 -13.56 -4.76 -4.45
CA VAL A 330 -12.21 -4.38 -4.88
C VAL A 330 -12.07 -2.86 -4.92
N GLY A 331 -13.05 -2.13 -5.45
CA GLY A 331 -13.07 -0.66 -5.47
C GLY A 331 -12.97 -0.06 -4.06
N ARG A 332 -13.72 -0.59 -3.09
CA ARG A 332 -13.66 -0.19 -1.68
C ARG A 332 -12.29 -0.44 -1.04
N VAL A 333 -11.73 -1.64 -1.20
CA VAL A 333 -10.41 -1.96 -0.67
C VAL A 333 -9.32 -1.14 -1.35
N LEU A 334 -9.44 -0.89 -2.66
CA LEU A 334 -8.57 0.02 -3.40
C LEU A 334 -8.66 1.45 -2.88
N ARG A 335 -9.86 1.96 -2.58
CA ARG A 335 -10.03 3.30 -1.99
C ARG A 335 -9.24 3.43 -0.69
N VAL A 336 -9.38 2.48 0.23
CA VAL A 336 -8.60 2.46 1.48
C VAL A 336 -7.10 2.32 1.24
N LEU A 337 -6.70 1.50 0.25
CA LEU A 337 -5.30 1.36 -0.14
C LEU A 337 -4.71 2.67 -0.65
N LEU A 338 -5.39 3.34 -1.59
CA LEU A 338 -4.91 4.54 -2.28
C LEU A 338 -4.95 5.77 -1.38
N HIS A 339 -5.81 5.79 -0.37
CA HIS A 339 -5.81 6.83 0.67
C HIS A 339 -5.01 6.42 1.91
N ASP A 340 -4.35 5.25 1.89
CA ASP A 340 -3.57 4.73 3.02
C ASP A 340 -4.34 4.80 4.36
N GLY A 341 -5.62 4.40 4.34
CA GLY A 341 -6.50 4.38 5.52
C GLY A 341 -6.97 5.74 6.03
N GLU A 342 -6.75 6.82 5.28
CA GLU A 342 -7.30 8.15 5.60
C GLU A 342 -8.64 8.39 4.89
N TYR A 343 -9.63 8.92 5.62
CA TYR A 343 -10.84 9.42 4.99
C TYR A 343 -10.54 10.72 4.24
N ILE A 344 -10.86 10.73 2.95
CA ILE A 344 -10.83 11.92 2.10
C ILE A 344 -12.18 11.96 1.40
N CYS A 345 -12.90 13.06 1.61
CA CYS A 345 -14.21 13.27 1.01
C CYS A 345 -14.07 13.28 -0.52
N GLY A 346 -14.87 12.45 -1.18
CA GLY A 346 -14.86 12.31 -2.64
C GLY A 346 -15.87 13.22 -3.35
N VAL A 347 -16.63 14.03 -2.61
CA VAL A 347 -17.67 14.92 -3.16
C VAL A 347 -17.04 16.24 -3.57
N ASN A 348 -17.25 16.63 -4.82
CA ASN A 348 -16.83 17.91 -5.34
C ASN A 348 -18.04 18.86 -5.38
N PRO A 349 -18.09 19.91 -4.54
CA PRO A 349 -19.20 20.87 -4.53
C PRO A 349 -19.41 21.56 -5.89
N ALA A 350 -18.36 21.68 -6.71
CA ALA A 350 -18.43 22.27 -8.04
C ALA A 350 -19.34 21.48 -9.01
N ASP A 351 -19.60 20.20 -8.73
CA ASP A 351 -20.50 19.39 -9.56
C ASP A 351 -21.98 19.77 -9.33
N HIS A 352 -22.27 20.54 -8.26
CA HIS A 352 -23.63 20.90 -7.83
C HIS A 352 -23.88 22.42 -7.82
N ILE A 353 -22.83 23.24 -7.90
CA ILE A 353 -22.92 24.69 -7.76
C ILE A 353 -22.18 25.38 -8.91
N ASP A 354 -22.85 26.32 -9.59
CA ASP A 354 -22.21 27.18 -10.58
C ASP A 354 -21.22 28.15 -9.92
N ALA A 355 -19.95 28.01 -10.28
CA ALA A 355 -18.85 28.80 -9.71
C ALA A 355 -19.04 30.32 -9.88
N GLU A 356 -19.77 30.76 -10.91
CA GLU A 356 -20.01 32.17 -11.23
C GLU A 356 -21.14 32.81 -10.39
N GLY A 357 -21.99 32.00 -9.73
CA GLY A 357 -23.11 32.44 -8.88
C GLY A 357 -22.88 32.23 -7.38
N SER A 358 -21.70 31.76 -6.97
CA SER A 358 -21.38 31.49 -5.55
C SER A 358 -21.21 32.78 -4.73
N GLY A 359 -22.32 33.37 -4.29
CA GLY A 359 -22.34 34.60 -3.49
C GLY A 359 -22.07 34.39 -1.99
N ALA A 360 -22.00 33.14 -1.51
CA ALA A 360 -21.85 32.82 -0.09
C ALA A 360 -20.43 32.36 0.26
N ASP A 361 -19.81 33.00 1.26
CA ASP A 361 -18.47 32.67 1.76
C ASP A 361 -18.30 31.17 2.08
N GLU A 362 -19.36 30.50 2.56
CA GLU A 362 -19.38 29.07 2.89
C GLU A 362 -19.17 28.15 1.68
N GLU A 363 -19.64 28.53 0.49
CA GLU A 363 -19.47 27.72 -0.73
C GLU A 363 -18.07 27.85 -1.29
N HIS A 364 -17.48 29.06 -1.20
CA HIS A 364 -16.10 29.27 -1.60
C HIS A 364 -15.15 28.49 -0.69
N GLU A 365 -15.37 28.51 0.62
CA GLU A 365 -14.61 27.70 1.57
C GLU A 365 -14.76 26.19 1.29
N ALA A 366 -15.95 25.72 0.92
CA ALA A 366 -16.18 24.33 0.57
C ALA A 366 -15.46 23.91 -0.73
N LEU A 367 -15.45 24.77 -1.75
CA LEU A 367 -14.72 24.54 -2.99
C LEU A 367 -13.20 24.48 -2.75
N GLU A 368 -12.66 25.40 -1.95
CA GLU A 368 -11.24 25.38 -1.56
C GLU A 368 -10.89 24.11 -0.75
N ALA A 369 -11.76 23.70 0.17
CA ALA A 369 -11.58 22.49 0.96
C ALA A 369 -11.63 21.23 0.09
N ALA A 370 -12.54 21.15 -0.88
CA ALA A 370 -12.64 20.04 -1.83
C ALA A 370 -11.41 19.97 -2.74
N ALA A 371 -10.92 21.11 -3.25
CA ALA A 371 -9.69 21.17 -4.03
C ALA A 371 -8.48 20.70 -3.19
N ALA A 372 -8.35 21.16 -1.94
CA ALA A 372 -7.29 20.73 -1.04
C ALA A 372 -7.38 19.22 -0.70
N ALA A 373 -8.59 18.69 -0.56
CA ALA A 373 -8.83 17.25 -0.36
C ALA A 373 -8.42 16.44 -1.60
N ALA A 374 -8.76 16.91 -2.81
CA ALA A 374 -8.36 16.28 -4.06
C ALA A 374 -6.82 16.27 -4.24
N ASP A 375 -6.15 17.39 -3.97
CA ASP A 375 -4.68 17.48 -3.98
C ASP A 375 -4.04 16.51 -2.98
N ARG A 376 -4.64 16.39 -1.80
CA ARG A 376 -4.18 15.45 -0.77
C ARG A 376 -4.36 14.00 -1.21
N ALA A 377 -5.51 13.65 -1.79
CA ALA A 377 -5.77 12.31 -2.33
C ALA A 377 -4.77 11.96 -3.44
N ALA A 378 -4.51 12.89 -4.36
CA ALA A 378 -3.53 12.72 -5.43
C ALA A 378 -2.11 12.49 -4.88
N ASN A 379 -1.70 13.25 -3.84
CA ASN A 379 -0.40 13.09 -3.20
C ASN A 379 -0.24 11.71 -2.55
N ILE A 380 -1.23 11.27 -1.77
CA ILE A 380 -1.18 9.97 -1.10
C ILE A 380 -1.19 8.84 -2.13
N THR A 381 -2.06 8.91 -3.14
CA THR A 381 -2.11 7.96 -4.25
C THR A 381 -0.76 7.84 -4.94
N SER A 382 -0.12 8.98 -5.26
CA SER A 382 1.22 9.02 -5.86
C SER A 382 2.26 8.34 -4.96
N ARG A 383 2.22 8.57 -3.65
CA ARG A 383 3.12 7.90 -2.70
C ARG A 383 2.91 6.40 -2.62
N VAL A 384 1.66 5.92 -2.68
CA VAL A 384 1.35 4.48 -2.71
C VAL A 384 1.98 3.86 -3.96
N GLU A 385 1.76 4.49 -5.12
CA GLU A 385 2.32 4.03 -6.39
C GLU A 385 3.85 4.07 -6.38
N GLU A 386 4.47 5.17 -5.92
CA GLU A 386 5.92 5.26 -5.77
C GLU A 386 6.49 4.19 -4.85
N THR A 387 5.80 3.89 -3.75
CA THR A 387 6.21 2.84 -2.82
C THR A 387 6.16 1.48 -3.49
N ALA A 388 5.10 1.19 -4.25
CA ALA A 388 5.00 -0.03 -5.06
C ALA A 388 6.11 -0.10 -6.12
N LYS A 389 6.35 0.99 -6.85
CA LYS A 389 7.41 1.12 -7.89
C LYS A 389 8.80 0.88 -7.33
N LYS A 390 9.13 1.50 -6.18
CA LYS A 390 10.43 1.34 -5.49
C LYS A 390 10.62 -0.07 -4.94
N HIS A 391 9.54 -0.77 -4.64
CA HIS A 391 9.58 -2.12 -4.09
C HIS A 391 9.84 -3.18 -5.17
N SER A 392 9.00 -3.23 -6.21
CA SER A 392 9.21 -4.09 -7.38
C SER A 392 8.29 -3.72 -8.55
N VAL A 393 8.78 -3.93 -9.78
CA VAL A 393 8.00 -3.70 -11.03
C VAL A 393 6.69 -4.47 -11.01
N ILE A 394 6.74 -5.71 -10.52
CA ILE A 394 5.60 -6.63 -10.55
C ILE A 394 4.51 -6.18 -9.57
N LEU A 395 4.87 -5.70 -8.38
CA LEU A 395 3.88 -5.17 -7.44
C LEU A 395 3.20 -3.94 -8.02
N TYR A 396 3.98 -3.02 -8.61
CA TYR A 396 3.44 -1.85 -9.29
C TYR A 396 2.51 -2.23 -10.45
N ALA A 397 2.93 -3.14 -11.32
CA ALA A 397 2.13 -3.56 -12.47
C ALA A 397 0.81 -4.23 -12.04
N LEU A 398 0.83 -5.05 -10.98
CA LEU A 398 -0.37 -5.66 -10.41
C LEU A 398 -1.30 -4.61 -9.78
N LEU A 399 -0.75 -3.58 -9.12
CA LEU A 399 -1.53 -2.47 -8.56
C LEU A 399 -2.17 -1.63 -9.68
N ARG A 400 -1.39 -1.24 -10.70
CA ARG A 400 -1.90 -0.45 -11.84
C ARG A 400 -2.99 -1.22 -12.57
N LEU A 401 -2.75 -2.50 -12.88
CA LEU A 401 -3.75 -3.34 -13.54
C LEU A 401 -5.03 -3.48 -12.71
N LEU A 402 -4.91 -3.66 -11.40
CA LEU A 402 -6.07 -3.75 -10.52
C LEU A 402 -6.89 -2.44 -10.51
N ARG A 403 -6.20 -1.30 -10.47
CA ARG A 403 -6.82 0.04 -10.51
C ARG A 403 -7.53 0.28 -11.84
N THR A 404 -6.88 0.03 -12.97
CA THR A 404 -7.47 0.23 -14.30
C THR A 404 -8.58 -0.78 -14.58
N ALA A 405 -8.47 -2.01 -14.08
CA ALA A 405 -9.56 -2.98 -14.16
C ALA A 405 -10.81 -2.56 -13.37
N SER A 406 -10.63 -2.06 -12.14
CA SER A 406 -11.74 -1.51 -11.34
C SER A 406 -12.37 -0.31 -12.06
N ALA A 407 -11.56 0.65 -12.49
CA ALA A 407 -12.06 1.85 -13.18
C ALA A 407 -12.79 1.51 -14.49
N TYR A 408 -12.27 0.57 -15.28
CA TYR A 408 -12.94 0.12 -16.50
C TYR A 408 -14.28 -0.56 -16.18
N ARG A 409 -14.33 -1.35 -15.12
CA ARG A 409 -15.57 -1.98 -14.67
C ARG A 409 -16.59 -0.93 -14.20
N ASP A 410 -16.18 0.00 -13.35
CA ASP A 410 -17.05 1.02 -12.77
C ASP A 410 -17.59 1.97 -13.87
N ALA A 411 -16.73 2.41 -14.80
CA ALA A 411 -17.15 3.23 -15.94
C ALA A 411 -18.19 2.51 -16.80
N ARG A 412 -17.95 1.22 -17.07
CA ARG A 412 -18.84 0.40 -17.90
C ARG A 412 -20.19 0.19 -17.23
N ASP A 413 -20.21 -0.12 -15.94
CA ASP A 413 -21.45 -0.34 -15.21
C ASP A 413 -22.25 0.96 -15.06
N LYS A 414 -21.58 2.11 -14.86
CA LYS A 414 -22.20 3.45 -14.90
C LYS A 414 -22.85 3.76 -16.25
N TRP A 415 -22.13 3.51 -17.35
CA TRP A 415 -22.66 3.72 -18.70
C TRP A 415 -23.89 2.86 -18.99
N LEU A 416 -23.89 1.60 -18.57
CA LEU A 416 -25.07 0.73 -18.71
C LEU A 416 -26.27 1.19 -17.88
N GLN A 417 -26.02 1.67 -16.66
CA GLN A 417 -27.06 2.23 -15.82
C GLN A 417 -27.72 3.44 -16.49
N LEU A 418 -26.93 4.36 -17.04
CA LEU A 418 -27.43 5.53 -17.77
C LEU A 418 -28.19 5.13 -19.04
N LEU A 419 -27.71 4.14 -19.80
CA LEU A 419 -28.43 3.60 -20.96
C LEU A 419 -29.81 3.05 -20.57
N THR A 420 -29.86 2.30 -19.48
CA THR A 420 -31.10 1.69 -18.98
C THR A 420 -32.08 2.76 -18.50
N GLN A 421 -31.60 3.77 -17.76
CA GLN A 421 -32.39 4.91 -17.31
C GLN A 421 -32.93 5.74 -18.48
N ALA A 422 -32.13 5.92 -19.53
CA ALA A 422 -32.53 6.62 -20.76
C ALA A 422 -33.42 5.77 -21.69
N GLY A 423 -33.71 4.51 -21.33
CA GLY A 423 -34.49 3.59 -22.16
C GLY A 423 -33.84 3.23 -23.50
N ARG A 424 -32.51 3.36 -23.61
CA ARG A 424 -31.73 3.02 -24.82
C ARG A 424 -31.38 1.53 -24.82
N GLU A 425 -31.35 0.93 -26.01
CA GLU A 425 -30.94 -0.47 -26.16
C GLU A 425 -29.46 -0.66 -25.83
N VAL A 426 -29.15 -1.66 -24.99
CA VAL A 426 -27.77 -2.07 -24.71
C VAL A 426 -27.21 -2.82 -25.92
N PRO A 427 -26.00 -2.49 -26.42
CA PRO A 427 -25.42 -3.19 -27.55
C PRO A 427 -25.26 -4.70 -27.29
N ALA A 428 -25.64 -5.53 -28.26
CA ALA A 428 -25.61 -6.99 -28.14
C ALA A 428 -24.21 -7.59 -27.92
N THR A 429 -23.15 -6.82 -28.16
CA THR A 429 -21.75 -7.19 -27.93
C THR A 429 -21.32 -7.02 -26.47
N VAL A 430 -22.14 -6.37 -25.63
CA VAL A 430 -21.83 -6.06 -24.24
C VAL A 430 -22.49 -7.09 -23.31
N GLU A 431 -21.68 -7.85 -22.58
CA GLU A 431 -22.15 -8.90 -21.68
C GLU A 431 -22.69 -8.32 -20.36
N LEU A 432 -24.01 -8.18 -20.21
CA LEU A 432 -24.63 -7.59 -19.02
C LEU A 432 -24.13 -8.20 -17.69
N PRO A 433 -23.96 -7.40 -16.63
CA PRO A 433 -23.64 -7.93 -15.31
C PRO A 433 -24.66 -9.00 -14.88
N GLU A 434 -24.19 -10.05 -14.21
CA GLU A 434 -25.10 -10.95 -13.49
C GLU A 434 -25.87 -10.17 -12.43
N GLU A 435 -27.16 -10.48 -12.25
CA GLU A 435 -28.00 -9.84 -11.23
C GLU A 435 -27.53 -10.24 -9.82
N ASP A 436 -27.19 -9.23 -9.00
CA ASP A 436 -26.73 -9.42 -7.62
C ASP A 436 -27.79 -10.05 -6.70
N VAL A 437 -29.08 -9.96 -7.07
CA VAL A 437 -30.25 -10.46 -6.30
C VAL A 437 -30.11 -11.96 -5.96
N ASN A 438 -29.35 -12.71 -6.75
CA ASN A 438 -29.13 -14.14 -6.55
C ASN A 438 -27.75 -14.49 -5.96
N ASP A 439 -26.91 -13.53 -5.58
CA ASP A 439 -25.60 -13.82 -4.98
C ASP A 439 -25.73 -14.16 -3.49
N PRO A 440 -25.50 -15.42 -3.07
CA PRO A 440 -25.63 -15.83 -1.66
C PRO A 440 -24.60 -15.19 -0.72
N ASN A 441 -23.59 -14.52 -1.27
CA ASN A 441 -22.56 -13.83 -0.50
C ASN A 441 -22.72 -12.30 -0.52
N ASP A 442 -23.80 -11.77 -1.10
CA ASP A 442 -24.05 -10.33 -1.10
C ASP A 442 -24.89 -9.91 0.11
N GLU A 443 -24.28 -9.09 0.97
CA GLU A 443 -24.98 -8.48 2.09
C GLU A 443 -25.82 -7.28 1.67
N GLU A 444 -25.51 -6.63 0.54
CA GLU A 444 -26.29 -5.51 0.01
C GLU A 444 -27.59 -5.98 -0.65
N ALA A 445 -27.64 -7.24 -1.09
CA ALA A 445 -28.85 -7.87 -1.62
C ALA A 445 -29.88 -8.23 -0.52
N LEU A 446 -29.55 -8.05 0.76
CA LEU A 446 -30.45 -8.30 1.91
C LEU A 446 -31.26 -7.07 2.32
N ARG A 447 -31.21 -6.00 1.53
CA ARG A 447 -32.09 -4.83 1.66
C ARG A 447 -33.44 -5.11 1.01
N ASP A 448 -34.52 -4.74 1.67
CA ASP A 448 -35.86 -4.87 1.11
C ASP A 448 -36.27 -3.66 0.24
N GLU A 449 -37.49 -3.68 -0.28
CA GLU A 449 -38.03 -2.65 -1.19
C GLU A 449 -38.15 -1.26 -0.53
N ASP A 450 -38.12 -1.19 0.80
CA ASP A 450 -38.20 0.05 1.59
C ASP A 450 -36.80 0.51 2.09
N ASP A 451 -35.73 -0.11 1.58
CA ASP A 451 -34.32 0.10 1.99
C ASP A 451 -34.04 -0.29 3.47
N GLU A 452 -34.93 -1.06 4.11
CA GLU A 452 -34.69 -1.63 5.43
C GLU A 452 -33.80 -2.87 5.31
N VAL A 453 -32.86 -3.01 6.24
CA VAL A 453 -31.88 -4.10 6.24
C VAL A 453 -32.30 -5.17 7.23
N ASP A 454 -32.42 -6.44 6.80
CA ASP A 454 -32.53 -7.56 7.75
C ASP A 454 -31.18 -7.75 8.47
N GLU A 455 -30.99 -6.99 9.56
CA GLU A 455 -29.78 -7.02 10.37
C GLU A 455 -29.44 -8.43 10.86
N ALA A 456 -30.46 -9.27 11.12
CA ALA A 456 -30.24 -10.63 11.59
C ALA A 456 -29.73 -11.54 10.46
N ALA A 457 -30.21 -11.37 9.24
CA ALA A 457 -29.65 -12.03 8.05
C ALA A 457 -28.24 -11.52 7.74
N VAL A 458 -28.00 -10.21 7.76
CA VAL A 458 -26.67 -9.63 7.52
C VAL A 458 -25.67 -10.14 8.55
N ARG A 459 -25.99 -10.13 9.84
CA ARG A 459 -25.11 -10.69 10.89
C ARG A 459 -24.81 -12.17 10.68
N ARG A 460 -25.81 -12.98 10.28
CA ARG A 460 -25.61 -14.39 9.96
C ARG A 460 -24.68 -14.57 8.76
N LEU A 461 -24.87 -13.78 7.72
CA LEU A 461 -24.03 -13.79 6.53
C LEU A 461 -22.58 -13.39 6.88
N LEU A 462 -22.39 -12.29 7.59
CA LEU A 462 -21.07 -11.82 8.04
C LEU A 462 -20.33 -12.82 8.92
N LEU A 463 -21.01 -13.63 9.73
CA LEU A 463 -20.38 -14.73 10.47
C LEU A 463 -19.88 -15.85 9.53
N GLN A 464 -20.59 -16.08 8.42
CA GLN A 464 -20.24 -17.05 7.40
C GLN A 464 -19.07 -16.55 6.54
N ILE A 465 -19.21 -15.36 5.93
CA ILE A 465 -18.25 -14.83 4.95
C ILE A 465 -17.10 -14.03 5.58
N GLY A 466 -17.25 -13.55 6.82
CA GLY A 466 -16.31 -12.67 7.52
C GLY A 466 -16.50 -11.19 7.17
N VAL A 467 -15.88 -10.31 7.96
CA VAL A 467 -15.86 -8.86 7.73
C VAL A 467 -14.47 -8.47 7.23
N ASP A 468 -14.39 -7.73 6.12
CA ASP A 468 -13.15 -7.08 5.68
C ASP A 468 -13.10 -5.68 6.28
N THR A 469 -12.05 -5.39 7.06
CA THR A 469 -11.88 -4.11 7.74
C THR A 469 -11.73 -2.95 6.77
N ASP A 470 -11.03 -3.16 5.66
CA ASP A 470 -10.83 -2.11 4.66
C ASP A 470 -12.15 -1.85 3.91
N GLU A 471 -12.94 -2.89 3.64
CA GLU A 471 -14.26 -2.72 3.04
C GLU A 471 -15.24 -2.03 3.99
N ALA A 472 -15.28 -2.43 5.26
CA ALA A 472 -16.13 -1.82 6.28
C ALA A 472 -15.81 -0.33 6.47
N LEU A 473 -14.51 0.02 6.52
CA LEU A 473 -14.08 1.40 6.62
C LEU A 473 -14.49 2.22 5.38
N ALA A 474 -14.32 1.66 4.18
CA ALA A 474 -14.76 2.31 2.95
C ALA A 474 -16.27 2.51 2.88
N LYS A 475 -17.09 1.61 3.44
CA LYS A 475 -18.55 1.78 3.50
C LYS A 475 -18.94 2.98 4.34
N LEU A 476 -18.33 3.16 5.52
CA LEU A 476 -18.52 4.36 6.35
C LEU A 476 -18.15 5.63 5.59
N TRP A 477 -17.07 5.59 4.79
CA TRP A 477 -16.67 6.72 3.95
C TRP A 477 -17.66 7.02 2.83
N ILE A 478 -18.23 5.99 2.21
CA ILE A 478 -19.27 6.14 1.18
C ILE A 478 -20.55 6.71 1.78
N GLU A 479 -20.94 6.26 2.97
CA GLU A 479 -22.08 6.80 3.72
C GLU A 479 -21.86 8.29 4.04
N ALA A 480 -20.68 8.64 4.57
CA ALA A 480 -20.30 10.04 4.80
C ALA A 480 -20.34 10.88 3.51
N ASP A 481 -19.81 10.36 2.40
CA ASP A 481 -19.88 11.03 1.10
C ASP A 481 -21.33 11.15 0.58
N SER A 482 -22.19 10.17 0.83
CA SER A 482 -23.61 10.26 0.41
C SER A 482 -24.37 11.34 1.18
N VAL A 483 -24.09 11.51 2.47
CA VAL A 483 -24.66 12.58 3.28
C VAL A 483 -24.18 13.95 2.77
N GLU A 484 -22.87 14.06 2.47
CA GLU A 484 -22.32 15.31 1.95
C GLU A 484 -22.87 15.61 0.54
N ARG A 485 -23.02 14.60 -0.33
CA ARG A 485 -23.63 14.76 -1.66
C ARG A 485 -25.09 15.21 -1.55
N ALA A 486 -25.89 14.56 -0.71
CA ALA A 486 -27.29 14.94 -0.51
C ALA A 486 -27.44 16.37 0.01
N LYS A 487 -26.51 16.83 0.85
CA LYS A 487 -26.44 18.23 1.29
C LYS A 487 -26.22 19.19 0.10
N TRP A 488 -25.26 18.89 -0.78
CA TRP A 488 -24.98 19.75 -1.95
C TRP A 488 -26.09 19.70 -3.01
N GLU A 489 -26.69 18.52 -3.24
CA GLU A 489 -27.87 18.38 -4.09
C GLU A 489 -29.07 19.19 -3.54
N GLY A 490 -29.27 19.19 -2.23
CA GLY A 490 -30.30 20.01 -1.58
C GLY A 490 -30.07 21.52 -1.72
N ILE A 491 -28.82 21.96 -1.62
CA ILE A 491 -28.44 23.37 -1.85
C ILE A 491 -28.68 23.76 -3.31
N ALA A 492 -28.28 22.90 -4.26
CA ALA A 492 -28.50 23.12 -5.69
C ALA A 492 -29.99 23.19 -6.04
N ALA A 493 -30.80 22.27 -5.49
CA ALA A 493 -32.25 22.26 -5.69
C ALA A 493 -32.92 23.52 -5.11
N ALA A 494 -32.51 23.97 -3.92
CA ALA A 494 -33.06 25.19 -3.31
C ALA A 494 -32.79 26.44 -4.16
N ARG A 495 -31.63 26.54 -4.80
CA ARG A 495 -31.31 27.65 -5.73
C ARG A 495 -32.18 27.65 -6.97
N LEU A 496 -32.40 26.49 -7.58
CA LEU A 496 -33.29 26.35 -8.74
C LEU A 496 -34.73 26.78 -8.38
N GLU A 497 -35.18 26.54 -7.15
CA GLU A 497 -36.47 27.02 -6.66
C GLU A 497 -36.52 28.55 -6.44
N GLU A 498 -35.44 29.15 -5.92
CA GLU A 498 -35.34 30.61 -5.72
C GLU A 498 -35.30 31.36 -7.07
N GLU A 499 -34.50 30.90 -8.03
CA GLU A 499 -34.41 31.48 -9.37
C GLU A 499 -35.74 31.35 -10.15
N GLY A 500 -36.44 30.22 -10.01
CA GLY A 500 -37.77 30.02 -10.60
C GLY A 500 -38.87 30.90 -9.99
N GLN A 501 -38.73 31.32 -8.73
CA GLN A 501 -39.67 32.23 -8.06
C GLN A 501 -39.44 33.70 -8.44
N GLU A 502 -38.19 34.12 -8.68
CA GLU A 502 -37.88 35.49 -9.14
C GLU A 502 -38.39 35.76 -10.56
N GLU A 503 -38.34 34.77 -11.47
CA GLU A 503 -38.94 34.91 -12.81
C GLU A 503 -40.48 34.89 -12.80
N GLY A 504 -41.10 34.21 -11.82
CA GLY A 504 -42.56 34.12 -11.68
C GLY A 504 -43.25 35.33 -11.05
N SER A 505 -42.50 36.21 -10.37
CA SER A 505 -43.04 37.40 -9.67
C SER A 505 -42.89 38.72 -10.48
N GLY A 506 -42.45 38.65 -11.74
CA GLY A 506 -42.28 39.81 -12.62
C GLY A 506 -43.48 40.17 -13.52
N GLY A 507 -44.56 39.39 -13.47
CA GLY A 507 -45.72 39.55 -14.35
C GLY A 507 -47.03 39.65 -13.58
N ASP A 508 -47.33 40.81 -12.99
CA ASP A 508 -48.67 41.42 -12.99
C ASP A 508 -48.67 42.72 -12.16
N GLY A 509 -48.69 43.84 -12.88
CA GLY A 509 -48.84 45.19 -12.33
C GLY A 509 -49.49 46.09 -13.36
N GLU A 510 -50.81 45.99 -13.46
CA GLU A 510 -51.71 46.76 -14.32
C GLU A 510 -51.42 48.28 -14.31
N GLY A 511 -51.45 48.88 -15.49
CA GLY A 511 -51.56 50.31 -15.71
C GLY A 511 -52.62 50.61 -16.77
N SER A 512 -53.83 50.10 -16.55
CA SER A 512 -55.03 50.60 -17.20
C SER A 512 -55.43 51.92 -16.55
N ASP A 513 -55.24 53.04 -17.23
CA ASP A 513 -56.12 54.21 -17.10
C ASP A 513 -56.24 54.88 -18.46
N GLY A 514 -57.49 54.97 -18.93
CA GLY A 514 -57.85 55.66 -20.15
C GLY A 514 -57.86 57.18 -19.96
N ASP A 515 -57.72 57.91 -21.07
CA ASP A 515 -58.28 59.25 -21.15
C ASP A 515 -58.75 59.55 -22.57
N GLU A 516 -59.94 60.12 -22.64
CA GLU A 516 -60.64 60.57 -23.84
C GLU A 516 -60.07 61.90 -24.35
N GLY A 517 -60.14 62.12 -25.67
CA GLY A 517 -60.18 63.46 -26.26
C GLY A 517 -58.96 63.87 -27.08
N ASN A 518 -59.02 63.73 -28.41
CA ASN A 518 -59.60 64.72 -29.33
C ASN A 518 -59.57 64.21 -30.78
#